data_AF-A0A914JCT0-F1
#
_entry.id   AF-A0A914JCT0-F1
#
_cell.length_a   1.000
_cell.length_b   1.000
_cell.length_c   1.000
_cell.angle_alpha   90.00
_cell.angle_beta   90.00
_cell.angle_gamma   90.00
#
_symmetry.space_group_name_H-M   'P 1'
#
loop_
_entity.id
_entity.type
_entity.pdbx_description
1 polymer ?
#
loop_
_entity_poly.entity_id
_entity_poly.type
_entity_poly.pdbx_seq_one_letter_code
_entity_poly.pdbx_strand_id
1 'polypeptide(L)'
;MSDFQTFFIKGTCDTDKELDIAFKILCADENDTVRSKIINILGRDIKVEKTCDRVADMTFQELCGQARGATDYLTLARVFHTIIIRDIPLCGQARGATDYLTLARVFHTIIIRDIPVFTRDNLNESRRFITLIDTFYDQKVRILCSLDAEPEHLFQINETSELSDSQKILMDDLKVKHGSTEAQSNLFTGLEEMFAFNRTVSRLCEMQTHAYWMYRKPSSVH
;
A
#
# COMPACT_ATOMS: atom_id res chain seq x y z
N MET A 1 11.02 -9.11 20.61
CA MET A 1 10.32 -8.36 19.56
C MET A 1 9.12 -7.71 20.21
N SER A 2 9.24 -6.41 20.46
CA SER A 2 8.21 -5.57 21.08
C SER A 2 6.97 -5.52 20.19
N ASP A 3 5.79 -5.50 20.79
CA ASP A 3 4.52 -5.22 20.12
C ASP A 3 4.59 -3.81 19.52
N PHE A 4 4.85 -3.71 18.22
CA PHE A 4 4.69 -2.46 17.48
C PHE A 4 3.20 -2.19 17.31
N GLN A 5 2.77 -0.98 17.60
CA GLN A 5 1.46 -0.52 17.19
C GLN A 5 1.49 -0.36 15.66
N THR A 6 0.68 -1.16 14.96
CA THR A 6 0.86 -1.37 13.51
C THR A 6 0.05 -0.40 12.64
N PHE A 7 -0.95 0.25 13.24
CA PHE A 7 -1.70 1.35 12.63
C PHE A 7 -1.43 2.68 13.31
N PHE A 8 -1.16 3.67 12.48
CA PHE A 8 -1.04 5.06 12.91
C PHE A 8 -2.10 5.90 12.20
N ILE A 9 -3.15 6.26 12.93
CA ILE A 9 -4.20 7.12 12.39
C ILE A 9 -3.70 8.56 12.49
N LYS A 10 -3.67 9.29 11.37
CA LYS A 10 -3.06 10.64 11.26
C LYS A 10 -3.70 11.67 12.22
N GLY A 11 -4.93 11.41 12.69
CA GLY A 11 -5.62 12.21 13.69
C GLY A 11 -5.32 11.87 15.16
N THR A 12 -4.68 10.73 15.44
CA THR A 12 -4.44 10.25 16.81
C THR A 12 -2.96 10.26 17.21
N CYS A 13 -2.04 10.38 16.26
CA CYS A 13 -0.60 10.34 16.52
C CYS A 13 0.22 11.10 15.46
N ASP A 14 1.44 11.47 15.84
CA ASP A 14 2.44 12.00 14.91
C ASP A 14 3.09 10.84 14.16
N THR A 15 2.56 10.57 12.97
CA THR A 15 2.91 9.43 12.13
C THR A 15 4.37 9.45 11.69
N ASP A 16 4.96 10.63 11.47
CA ASP A 16 6.38 10.73 11.12
C ASP A 16 7.26 10.37 12.32
N LYS A 17 6.90 10.78 13.54
CA LYS A 17 7.63 10.39 14.75
C LYS A 17 7.58 8.89 14.99
N GLU A 18 6.41 8.28 14.83
CA GLU A 18 6.23 6.84 15.04
C GLU A 18 7.03 6.01 14.02
N LEU A 19 7.14 6.50 12.79
CA LEU A 19 7.95 5.86 11.76
C LEU A 19 9.46 6.05 11.99
N ASP A 20 9.88 7.21 12.47
CA ASP A 20 11.26 7.41 12.93
C ASP A 20 11.56 6.50 14.14
N ILE A 21 10.58 6.23 15.03
CA ILE A 21 10.72 5.26 16.12
C ILE A 21 10.85 3.84 15.56
N ALA A 22 10.00 3.45 14.61
CA ALA A 22 10.09 2.15 13.95
C ALA A 22 11.46 1.95 13.27
N PHE A 23 11.94 2.97 12.54
CA PHE A 23 13.27 2.96 11.96
C PHE A 23 14.35 2.82 13.03
N LYS A 24 14.30 3.61 14.12
CA LYS A 24 15.26 3.52 15.23
C LYS A 24 15.29 2.14 15.89
N ILE A 25 14.15 1.49 16.06
CA ILE A 25 14.11 0.16 16.65
C ILE A 25 14.70 -0.87 15.68
N LEU A 26 14.38 -0.80 14.39
CA LEU A 26 15.02 -1.65 13.37
C LEU A 26 16.54 -1.42 13.30
N CYS A 27 16.98 -0.18 13.51
CA CYS A 27 18.39 0.17 13.59
C CYS A 27 19.05 -0.28 14.90
N ALA A 28 18.30 -0.43 15.99
CA ALA A 28 18.84 -0.82 17.29
C ALA A 28 19.33 -2.29 17.30
N ASP A 29 18.76 -3.12 16.42
CA ASP A 29 19.23 -4.47 16.17
C ASP A 29 20.49 -4.51 15.26
N GLU A 30 20.87 -3.37 14.67
CA GLU A 30 22.03 -3.22 13.80
C GLU A 30 23.20 -2.55 14.54
N ASN A 31 24.43 -2.97 14.26
CA ASN A 31 25.63 -2.45 14.93
C ASN A 31 26.23 -1.24 14.20
N ASP A 32 25.38 -0.31 13.75
CA ASP A 32 25.78 0.80 12.90
C ASP A 32 25.05 2.11 13.22
N THR A 33 25.49 3.22 12.63
CA THR A 33 24.90 4.55 12.79
C THR A 33 24.18 5.00 11.53
N VAL A 34 23.09 5.75 11.72
CA VAL A 34 22.27 6.28 10.63
C VAL A 34 23.08 7.26 9.78
N ARG A 35 23.23 6.95 8.49
CA ARG A 35 23.91 7.81 7.50
C ARG A 35 23.34 7.65 6.09
N SER A 36 23.63 8.61 5.22
CA SER A 36 23.37 8.47 3.79
C SER A 36 24.36 7.51 3.14
N LYS A 37 23.91 6.71 2.16
CA LYS A 37 24.74 5.77 1.40
C LYS A 37 24.46 5.92 -0.09
N ILE A 38 25.53 5.92 -0.89
CA ILE A 38 25.42 5.86 -2.35
C ILE A 38 25.71 4.43 -2.79
N ILE A 39 24.80 3.86 -3.60
CA ILE A 39 24.91 2.52 -4.14
C ILE A 39 25.11 2.63 -5.64
N ASN A 40 26.23 2.11 -6.12
CA ASN A 40 26.49 2.03 -7.56
C ASN A 40 25.84 0.76 -8.13
N ILE A 41 24.90 0.92 -9.07
CA ILE A 41 24.24 -0.18 -9.79
C ILE A 41 24.42 0.04 -11.27
N LEU A 42 25.14 -0.87 -11.95
CA LEU A 42 25.39 -0.83 -13.39
C LEU A 42 25.87 0.55 -13.89
N GLY A 43 26.73 1.23 -13.13
CA GLY A 43 27.27 2.55 -13.47
C GLY A 43 26.36 3.74 -13.14
N ARG A 44 25.26 3.53 -12.39
CA ARG A 44 24.40 4.60 -11.86
C ARG A 44 24.49 4.66 -10.35
N ASP A 45 24.50 5.87 -9.80
CA ASP A 45 24.53 6.09 -8.36
C ASP A 45 23.12 6.30 -7.81
N ILE A 46 22.70 5.41 -6.92
CA ILE A 46 21.48 5.53 -6.13
C ILE A 46 21.84 6.07 -4.76
N LYS A 47 21.42 7.30 -4.50
CA LYS A 47 21.54 7.89 -3.16
C LYS A 47 20.38 7.44 -2.29
N VAL A 48 20.71 6.89 -1.12
CA VAL A 48 19.77 6.58 -0.05
C VAL A 48 20.08 7.52 1.12
N GLU A 49 19.15 8.38 1.48
CA GLU A 49 19.38 9.46 2.45
C GLU A 49 19.56 8.94 3.89
N LYS A 50 18.80 7.90 4.27
CA LYS A 50 18.82 7.32 5.60
C LYS A 50 19.07 5.81 5.51
N THR A 51 20.19 5.34 6.04
CA THR A 51 20.51 3.91 6.14
C THR A 51 21.18 3.60 7.47
N CYS A 52 20.93 2.41 8.01
CA CYS A 52 21.65 1.83 9.14
C CYS A 52 21.96 0.37 8.81
N ASP A 53 23.24 0.05 8.58
CA ASP A 53 23.71 -1.21 8.01
C ASP A 53 22.84 -1.75 6.85
N ARG A 54 21.99 -2.74 7.14
CA ARG A 54 21.10 -3.43 6.19
C ARG A 54 19.65 -2.93 6.23
N VAL A 55 19.37 -1.83 6.91
CA VAL A 55 18.09 -1.14 6.93
C VAL A 55 18.19 0.15 6.11
N ALA A 56 17.35 0.31 5.10
CA ALA A 56 17.23 1.55 4.34
C ALA A 56 15.89 2.22 4.60
N ASP A 57 15.90 3.54 4.73
CA ASP A 57 14.71 4.39 4.71
C ASP A 57 14.78 5.30 3.48
N MET A 58 13.83 5.11 2.57
CA MET A 58 13.76 5.81 1.29
C MET A 58 12.32 6.10 0.86
N THR A 59 12.12 7.13 0.06
CA THR A 59 10.82 7.40 -0.57
C THR A 59 10.60 6.51 -1.78
N PHE A 60 9.35 6.33 -2.20
CA PHE A 60 9.02 5.61 -3.43
C PHE A 60 9.63 6.33 -4.64
N GLN A 61 9.68 7.66 -4.63
CA GLN A 61 10.35 8.40 -5.68
C GLN A 61 11.86 8.13 -5.69
N GLU A 62 12.51 8.05 -4.53
CA GLU A 62 13.89 7.60 -4.41
C GLU A 62 14.08 6.14 -4.78
N LEU A 63 13.06 5.28 -4.66
CA LEU A 63 13.14 3.85 -4.96
C LEU A 63 12.79 3.53 -6.41
N CYS A 64 11.93 4.33 -7.05
CA CYS A 64 11.26 3.99 -8.29
C CYS A 64 11.44 5.12 -9.34
N GLY A 65 11.60 6.38 -8.93
CA GLY A 65 11.44 7.62 -9.72
C GLY A 65 12.27 7.79 -11.00
N GLN A 66 13.35 7.02 -11.20
CA GLN A 66 14.19 7.10 -12.40
C GLN A 66 14.35 5.75 -13.10
N ALA A 67 13.44 5.39 -14.01
CA ALA A 67 13.55 4.26 -14.96
C ALA A 67 14.35 3.05 -14.43
N ARG A 68 13.90 2.49 -13.30
CA ARG A 68 14.59 1.41 -12.61
C ARG A 68 14.20 0.07 -13.18
N GLY A 69 15.20 -0.70 -13.59
CA GLY A 69 14.98 -2.06 -14.06
C GLY A 69 14.80 -3.03 -12.89
N ALA A 70 14.29 -4.23 -13.16
CA ALA A 70 14.20 -5.30 -12.15
C ALA A 70 15.54 -5.55 -11.42
N THR A 71 16.67 -5.35 -12.10
CA THR A 71 18.03 -5.48 -11.55
C THR A 71 18.32 -4.53 -10.39
N ASP A 72 17.74 -3.33 -10.38
CA ASP A 72 18.00 -2.33 -9.35
C ASP A 72 17.39 -2.78 -8.02
N TYR A 73 16.14 -3.25 -8.04
CA TYR A 73 15.48 -3.81 -6.87
C TYR A 73 16.22 -5.04 -6.33
N LEU A 74 16.67 -5.94 -7.21
CA LEU A 74 17.44 -7.11 -6.80
C LEU A 74 18.77 -6.74 -6.14
N THR A 75 19.45 -5.72 -6.65
CA THR A 75 20.70 -5.24 -6.08
C THR A 75 20.46 -4.58 -4.72
N LEU A 76 19.39 -3.78 -4.59
CA LEU A 76 18.98 -3.19 -3.32
C LEU A 76 18.65 -4.26 -2.28
N ALA A 77 17.95 -5.35 -2.64
CA ALA A 77 17.71 -6.48 -1.74
C ALA A 77 18.98 -7.17 -1.24
N ARG A 78 20.04 -7.17 -2.04
CA ARG A 78 21.32 -7.76 -1.63
C ARG A 78 22.04 -6.88 -0.60
N VAL A 79 21.81 -5.58 -0.66
CA VAL A 79 22.44 -4.60 0.26
C VAL A 79 21.61 -4.44 1.53
N PHE A 80 20.29 -4.40 1.41
CA PHE A 80 19.36 -4.14 2.51
C PHE A 80 18.41 -5.31 2.69
N HIS A 81 18.40 -5.88 3.89
CA HIS A 81 17.45 -6.92 4.26
C HIS A 81 16.06 -6.34 4.59
N THR A 82 16.04 -5.06 5.04
CA THR A 82 14.83 -4.31 5.34
C THR A 82 14.87 -2.96 4.61
N ILE A 83 13.84 -2.65 3.83
CA ILE A 83 13.66 -1.32 3.24
C ILE A 83 12.33 -0.76 3.69
N ILE A 84 12.39 0.37 4.37
CA ILE A 84 11.28 1.27 4.60
C ILE A 84 11.10 2.09 3.33
N ILE A 85 9.96 1.88 2.67
CA ILE A 85 9.53 2.70 1.53
C ILE A 85 8.53 3.71 2.06
N ARG A 86 8.64 4.97 1.67
CA ARG A 86 7.72 6.03 2.08
C ARG A 86 7.04 6.64 0.87
N ASP A 87 5.90 7.30 1.06
CA ASP A 87 5.24 8.12 0.03
C ASP A 87 4.97 7.33 -1.27
N ILE A 88 4.50 6.09 -1.13
CA ILE A 88 4.04 5.30 -2.28
C ILE A 88 2.93 6.12 -2.94
N PRO A 89 3.10 6.55 -4.21
CA PRO A 89 2.12 7.38 -4.89
C PRO A 89 0.89 6.53 -5.14
N LEU A 90 -0.08 6.64 -4.25
CA LEU A 90 -1.42 6.16 -4.50
C LEU A 90 -2.06 7.02 -5.59
N CYS A 91 -1.71 8.31 -5.63
CA CYS A 91 -2.12 9.34 -6.60
C CYS A 91 -0.92 9.75 -7.47
N GLY A 92 -0.92 9.41 -8.77
CA GLY A 92 0.15 9.80 -9.69
C GLY A 92 0.49 8.75 -10.77
N GLN A 93 1.73 8.80 -11.28
CA GLN A 93 2.21 7.96 -12.38
C GLN A 93 1.79 6.49 -12.23
N ALA A 94 1.23 5.93 -13.31
CA ALA A 94 0.78 4.54 -13.37
C ALA A 94 1.97 3.57 -13.26
N ARG A 95 2.34 3.25 -12.02
CA ARG A 95 3.23 2.12 -11.72
C ARG A 95 2.34 0.88 -11.62
N GLY A 96 2.64 -0.11 -12.46
CA GLY A 96 1.76 -1.27 -12.65
C GLY A 96 1.93 -2.33 -11.55
N ALA A 97 1.05 -3.33 -11.55
CA ALA A 97 1.10 -4.48 -10.65
C ALA A 97 2.48 -5.19 -10.62
N THR A 98 3.23 -5.12 -11.72
CA THR A 98 4.60 -5.68 -11.83
C THR A 98 5.59 -5.02 -10.87
N ASP A 99 5.48 -3.72 -10.63
CA ASP A 99 6.35 -3.02 -9.68
C ASP A 99 6.03 -3.49 -8.26
N TYR A 100 4.75 -3.53 -7.88
CA TYR A 100 4.34 -4.03 -6.56
C TYR A 100 4.78 -5.47 -6.31
N LEU A 101 4.67 -6.34 -7.31
CA LEU A 101 5.13 -7.72 -7.20
C LEU A 101 6.65 -7.79 -7.01
N THR A 102 7.39 -6.94 -7.73
CA THR A 102 8.85 -6.88 -7.59
C THR A 102 9.22 -6.39 -6.19
N LEU A 103 8.59 -5.31 -5.71
CA LEU A 103 8.77 -4.82 -4.34
C LEU A 103 8.45 -5.92 -3.31
N ALA A 104 7.35 -6.64 -3.50
CA ALA A 104 6.89 -7.66 -2.56
C ALA A 104 7.79 -8.91 -2.50
N ARG A 105 8.41 -9.27 -3.63
CA ARG A 105 9.40 -10.36 -3.69
C ARG A 105 10.70 -9.98 -3.00
N VAL A 106 11.11 -8.75 -3.18
CA VAL A 106 12.41 -8.22 -2.77
C VAL A 106 12.38 -7.81 -1.30
N PHE A 107 11.29 -7.18 -0.84
CA PHE A 107 11.17 -6.60 0.49
C PHE A 107 10.25 -7.39 1.40
N HIS A 108 10.61 -7.42 2.67
CA HIS A 108 9.94 -8.23 3.70
C HIS A 108 9.01 -7.39 4.57
N THR A 109 9.38 -6.12 4.77
CA THR A 109 8.60 -5.10 5.47
C THR A 109 8.51 -3.89 4.57
N ILE A 110 7.31 -3.33 4.38
CA ILE A 110 7.06 -2.12 3.61
C ILE A 110 6.23 -1.16 4.48
N ILE A 111 6.56 0.12 4.43
CA ILE A 111 5.80 1.16 5.11
C ILE A 111 4.96 1.89 4.07
N ILE A 112 3.75 2.31 4.42
CA ILE A 112 2.87 3.10 3.54
C ILE A 112 2.35 4.29 4.34
N ARG A 113 2.71 5.50 3.91
CA ARG A 113 2.28 6.73 4.58
C ARG A 113 1.10 7.36 3.88
N ASP A 114 0.35 8.14 4.66
CA ASP A 114 -0.69 9.05 4.17
C ASP A 114 -1.67 8.35 3.22
N ILE A 115 -2.19 7.19 3.64
CA ILE A 115 -3.24 6.52 2.88
C ILE A 115 -4.50 7.38 2.99
N PRO A 116 -4.96 7.99 1.89
CA PRO A 116 -6.08 8.90 1.92
C PRO A 116 -7.38 8.11 2.07
N VAL A 117 -8.43 8.82 2.47
CA VAL A 117 -9.79 8.30 2.30
C VAL A 117 -10.09 8.20 0.81
N PHE A 118 -10.56 7.03 0.37
CA PHE A 118 -10.96 6.78 -1.00
C PHE A 118 -12.42 7.18 -1.21
N THR A 119 -12.65 8.11 -2.13
CA THR A 119 -13.95 8.63 -2.56
C THR A 119 -14.10 8.42 -4.08
N ARG A 120 -15.21 8.91 -4.65
CA ARG A 120 -15.41 8.86 -6.11
C ARG A 120 -14.39 9.68 -6.90
N ASP A 121 -13.76 10.67 -6.27
CA ASP A 121 -12.80 11.55 -6.92
C ASP A 121 -11.44 10.87 -7.13
N ASN A 122 -11.16 9.78 -6.42
CA ASN A 122 -9.88 9.07 -6.45
C ASN A 122 -10.02 7.55 -6.68
N LEU A 123 -10.96 7.14 -7.56
CA LEU A 123 -11.21 5.72 -7.87
C LEU A 123 -10.01 5.00 -8.51
N ASN A 124 -9.18 5.71 -9.27
CA ASN A 124 -8.00 5.09 -9.86
C ASN A 124 -6.96 4.76 -8.79
N GLU A 125 -6.83 5.64 -7.79
CA GLU A 125 -6.00 5.50 -6.60
C GLU A 125 -6.48 4.32 -5.76
N SER A 126 -7.79 4.20 -5.54
CA SER A 126 -8.38 3.10 -4.76
C SER A 126 -8.12 1.74 -5.40
N ARG A 127 -8.27 1.61 -6.73
CA ARG A 127 -7.97 0.37 -7.48
C ARG A 127 -6.49 0.02 -7.42
N ARG A 128 -5.60 1.01 -7.50
CA ARG A 128 -4.15 0.81 -7.33
C ARG A 128 -3.82 0.34 -5.91
N PHE A 129 -4.48 0.91 -4.91
CA PHE A 129 -4.31 0.51 -3.51
C PHE A 129 -4.80 -0.92 -3.26
N ILE A 130 -5.95 -1.31 -3.78
CA ILE A 130 -6.43 -2.71 -3.73
C ILE A 130 -5.38 -3.64 -4.33
N THR A 131 -4.87 -3.32 -5.52
CA THR A 131 -3.87 -4.15 -6.20
C THR A 131 -2.57 -4.27 -5.39
N LEU A 132 -2.14 -3.17 -4.75
CA LEU A 132 -0.97 -3.13 -3.88
C LEU A 132 -1.16 -4.07 -2.68
N ILE A 133 -2.26 -3.91 -1.94
CA ILE A 133 -2.57 -4.72 -0.75
C ILE A 133 -2.73 -6.19 -1.12
N ASP A 134 -3.41 -6.50 -2.22
CA ASP A 134 -3.58 -7.86 -2.72
C ASP A 134 -2.21 -8.51 -3.00
N THR A 135 -1.34 -7.80 -3.70
CA THR A 135 0.01 -8.28 -4.02
C THR A 135 0.84 -8.51 -2.76
N PHE A 136 0.81 -7.58 -1.80
CA PHE A 136 1.55 -7.69 -0.55
C PHE A 136 1.00 -8.80 0.34
N TYR A 137 -0.32 -8.96 0.36
CA TYR A 137 -1.00 -10.02 1.09
C TYR A 137 -0.60 -11.40 0.56
N ASP A 138 -0.59 -11.57 -0.77
CA ASP A 138 -0.23 -12.83 -1.42
C ASP A 138 1.25 -13.20 -1.24
N GLN A 139 2.14 -12.19 -1.22
CA GLN A 139 3.57 -12.38 -0.98
C GLN A 139 3.94 -12.41 0.52
N LYS A 140 2.96 -12.34 1.43
CA LYS A 140 3.17 -12.33 2.89
C LYS A 140 4.15 -11.24 3.35
N VAL A 141 4.02 -10.05 2.76
CA VAL A 141 4.80 -8.87 3.13
C VAL A 141 4.21 -8.26 4.40
N ARG A 142 5.08 -7.87 5.34
CA ARG A 142 4.65 -7.10 6.52
C ARG A 142 4.44 -5.65 6.11
N ILE A 143 3.31 -5.08 6.48
CA ILE A 143 3.02 -3.67 6.20
C ILE A 143 2.88 -2.90 7.51
N LEU A 144 3.43 -1.69 7.53
CA LEU A 144 3.15 -0.67 8.53
C LEU A 144 2.54 0.52 7.82
N CYS A 145 1.40 1.02 8.29
CA CYS A 145 0.70 2.04 7.53
C CYS A 145 0.06 3.15 8.35
N SER A 146 0.07 4.34 7.73
CA SER A 146 -0.64 5.51 8.21
C SER A 146 -1.89 5.74 7.38
N LEU A 147 -3.02 5.95 8.07
CA LEU A 147 -4.31 6.14 7.43
C LEU A 147 -4.96 7.45 7.89
N ASP A 148 -5.66 8.12 6.97
CA ASP A 148 -6.46 9.32 7.26
C ASP A 148 -7.79 8.99 7.97
N ALA A 149 -8.23 7.73 7.93
CA ALA A 149 -9.41 7.22 8.63
C ALA A 149 -9.17 5.79 9.12
N GLU A 150 -10.05 5.29 9.98
CA GLU A 150 -10.05 3.87 10.36
C GLU A 150 -10.23 2.97 9.13
N PRO A 151 -9.67 1.74 9.10
CA PRO A 151 -9.75 0.84 7.95
C PRO A 151 -11.19 0.63 7.43
N GLU A 152 -12.16 0.57 8.34
CA GLU A 152 -13.59 0.40 8.04
C GLU A 152 -14.19 1.62 7.31
N HIS A 153 -13.62 2.81 7.51
CA HIS A 153 -14.06 4.08 6.95
C HIS A 153 -13.14 4.58 5.84
N LEU A 154 -12.18 3.77 5.39
CA LEU A 154 -11.18 4.15 4.39
C LEU A 154 -11.78 4.26 2.98
N PHE A 155 -12.82 3.48 2.67
CA PHE A 155 -13.53 3.51 1.40
C PHE A 155 -14.92 4.12 1.57
N GLN A 156 -15.07 5.39 1.21
CA GLN A 156 -16.32 6.16 1.29
C GLN A 156 -16.92 6.36 -0.09
N ILE A 157 -17.02 5.27 -0.85
CA ILE A 157 -17.62 5.24 -2.17
C ILE A 157 -19.10 4.90 -1.96
N ASN A 158 -19.83 5.82 -1.33
CA ASN A 158 -21.27 5.69 -1.25
C ASN A 158 -21.84 5.91 -2.66
N GLU A 159 -22.67 4.98 -3.09
CA GLU A 159 -23.68 5.30 -4.08
C GLU A 159 -24.55 6.39 -3.48
N THR A 160 -24.35 7.65 -3.87
CA THR A 160 -25.47 8.60 -3.91
C THR A 160 -26.39 8.18 -5.06
N SER A 161 -26.98 7.00 -4.90
CA SER A 161 -28.18 6.56 -5.57
C SER A 161 -29.30 6.62 -4.54
N GLU A 162 -29.46 7.74 -3.82
CA GLU A 162 -30.83 8.19 -3.63
C GLU A 162 -31.33 8.50 -5.04
N LEU A 163 -31.79 7.46 -5.74
CA LEU A 163 -32.65 7.63 -6.89
C LEU A 163 -33.73 8.56 -6.38
N SER A 164 -33.76 9.80 -6.88
CA SER A 164 -34.88 10.70 -6.64
C SER A 164 -36.16 9.91 -6.90
N ASP A 165 -37.23 10.14 -6.14
CA ASP A 165 -38.47 9.38 -6.34
C ASP A 165 -38.94 9.43 -7.81
N SER A 166 -38.58 10.50 -8.53
CA SER A 166 -38.73 10.64 -9.99
C SER A 166 -37.99 9.58 -10.82
N GLN A 167 -36.77 9.18 -10.43
CA GLN A 167 -36.01 8.13 -11.11
C GLN A 167 -36.50 6.72 -10.74
N LYS A 168 -36.99 6.50 -9.52
CA LYS A 168 -37.64 5.22 -9.15
C LYS A 168 -38.91 4.98 -9.96
N ILE A 169 -39.71 6.03 -10.16
CA ILE A 169 -40.93 5.99 -10.98
C ILE A 169 -40.58 5.68 -12.44
N LEU A 170 -39.52 6.29 -12.97
CA LEU A 170 -39.08 6.05 -14.35
C LEU A 170 -38.62 4.59 -14.56
N MET A 171 -37.96 3.99 -13.57
CA MET A 171 -37.51 2.58 -13.65
C MET A 171 -38.66 1.57 -13.57
N ASP A 172 -39.77 1.91 -12.91
CA ASP A 172 -40.95 1.03 -12.86
C ASP A 172 -41.69 1.00 -14.20
N ASP A 173 -41.79 2.16 -14.87
CA ASP A 173 -42.34 2.27 -16.22
C ASP A 173 -41.45 1.60 -17.29
N LEU A 174 -40.12 1.68 -17.15
CA LEU A 174 -39.17 1.03 -18.05
C LEU A 174 -39.04 -0.48 -17.87
N LYS A 175 -39.39 -1.05 -16.70
CA LYS A 175 -39.45 -2.52 -16.52
C LYS A 175 -40.48 -3.19 -17.43
N VAL A 176 -41.42 -2.42 -17.99
CA VAL A 176 -42.38 -2.92 -18.98
C VAL A 176 -41.80 -2.87 -20.41
N LYS A 177 -40.72 -2.11 -20.66
CA LYS A 177 -40.06 -2.03 -21.98
C LYS A 177 -38.54 -1.96 -21.87
N HIS A 178 -37.91 -3.13 -21.96
CA HIS A 178 -36.47 -3.36 -22.22
C HIS A 178 -35.49 -2.73 -21.22
N GLY A 179 -34.88 -3.59 -20.40
CA GLY A 179 -33.77 -3.22 -19.52
C GLY A 179 -32.60 -2.64 -20.30
N SER A 180 -32.27 -1.39 -20.02
CA SER A 180 -31.05 -0.74 -20.49
C SER A 180 -29.83 -1.41 -19.85
N THR A 181 -28.99 -2.01 -20.69
CA THR A 181 -27.76 -2.74 -20.34
C THR A 181 -26.78 -1.91 -19.49
N GLU A 182 -26.81 -0.58 -19.62
CA GLU A 182 -25.95 0.35 -18.87
C GLU A 182 -26.25 0.39 -17.37
N ALA A 183 -27.53 0.37 -16.99
CA ALA A 183 -27.93 0.37 -15.57
C ALA A 183 -27.51 -0.93 -14.88
N GLN A 184 -27.61 -2.07 -15.57
CA GLN A 184 -27.11 -3.36 -15.06
C GLN A 184 -25.58 -3.38 -14.97
N SER A 185 -24.88 -2.80 -15.95
CA SER A 185 -23.41 -2.74 -15.91
C SER A 185 -22.88 -1.88 -14.75
N ASN A 186 -23.52 -0.74 -14.47
CA ASN A 186 -23.15 0.15 -13.38
C ASN A 186 -23.39 -0.50 -12.00
N LEU A 187 -24.53 -1.20 -11.84
CA LEU A 187 -24.85 -1.98 -10.64
C LEU A 187 -23.87 -3.15 -10.43
N PHE A 188 -23.44 -3.80 -11.51
CA PHE A 188 -22.47 -4.90 -11.44
C PHE A 188 -21.08 -4.39 -11.03
N THR A 189 -20.62 -3.28 -11.60
CA THR A 189 -19.35 -2.64 -11.18
C THR A 189 -19.39 -2.16 -9.73
N GLY A 190 -20.52 -1.63 -9.24
CA GLY A 190 -20.65 -1.17 -7.85
C GLY A 190 -20.55 -2.29 -6.82
N LEU A 191 -21.15 -3.44 -7.11
CA LEU A 191 -21.05 -4.63 -6.25
C LEU A 191 -19.63 -5.19 -6.22
N GLU A 192 -18.97 -5.36 -7.37
CA GLU A 192 -17.60 -5.85 -7.44
C GLU A 192 -16.61 -4.94 -6.69
N GLU A 193 -16.77 -3.62 -6.81
CA GLU A 193 -15.95 -2.64 -6.08
C GLU A 193 -16.16 -2.76 -4.56
N MET A 194 -17.41 -2.86 -4.10
CA MET A 194 -17.70 -3.03 -2.68
C MET A 194 -17.10 -4.32 -2.11
N PHE A 195 -17.16 -5.43 -2.85
CA PHE A 195 -16.50 -6.68 -2.47
C PHE A 195 -14.98 -6.53 -2.42
N ALA A 196 -14.38 -5.84 -3.39
CA ALA A 196 -12.95 -5.56 -3.41
C ALA A 196 -12.51 -4.70 -2.21
N PHE A 197 -13.29 -3.69 -1.83
CA PHE A 197 -13.02 -2.84 -0.65
C PHE A 197 -13.08 -3.64 0.65
N ASN A 198 -14.17 -4.37 0.88
CA ASN A 198 -14.33 -5.19 2.09
C ASN A 198 -13.23 -6.25 2.23
N ARG A 199 -12.85 -6.88 1.12
CA ARG A 199 -11.72 -7.81 1.06
C ARG A 199 -10.41 -7.12 1.41
N THR A 200 -10.18 -5.93 0.86
CA THR A 200 -8.96 -5.15 1.12
C THR A 200 -8.85 -4.78 2.59
N VAL A 201 -9.92 -4.28 3.20
CA VAL A 201 -9.95 -3.96 4.64
C VAL A 201 -9.67 -5.21 5.49
N SER A 202 -10.31 -6.34 5.17
CA SER A 202 -10.09 -7.61 5.90
C SER A 202 -8.63 -8.06 5.82
N ARG A 203 -8.02 -8.00 4.63
CA ARG A 203 -6.60 -8.33 4.42
C ARG A 203 -5.70 -7.39 5.19
N LEU A 204 -5.99 -6.09 5.15
CA LEU A 204 -5.22 -5.05 5.80
C LEU A 204 -5.20 -5.27 7.32
N CYS A 205 -6.35 -5.60 7.93
CA CYS A 205 -6.45 -6.00 9.34
C CYS A 205 -5.70 -7.31 9.65
N GLU A 206 -5.82 -8.35 8.82
CA GLU A 206 -5.13 -9.63 9.03
C GLU A 206 -3.60 -9.45 9.00
N MET A 207 -3.09 -8.63 8.09
CA MET A 207 -1.65 -8.34 7.94
C MET A 207 -1.02 -7.66 9.16
N GLN A 208 -1.83 -7.12 10.07
CA GLN A 208 -1.35 -6.54 11.33
C GLN A 208 -1.18 -7.57 12.44
N THR A 209 -1.73 -8.77 12.28
CA THR A 209 -1.74 -9.75 13.35
C THR A 209 -0.35 -10.36 13.54
N HIS A 210 0.03 -10.60 14.79
CA HIS A 210 1.27 -11.30 15.11
C HIS A 210 1.35 -12.67 14.43
N ALA A 211 0.21 -13.37 14.29
CA ALA A 211 0.12 -14.63 13.56
C ALA A 211 0.56 -14.51 12.10
N TYR A 212 0.16 -13.44 11.41
CA TYR A 212 0.57 -13.17 10.03
C TYR A 212 2.08 -12.89 9.94
N TRP A 213 2.64 -12.17 10.90
CA TRP A 213 4.06 -11.82 10.90
C TRP A 213 4.96 -13.05 11.09
N MET A 214 4.49 -14.06 11.81
CA MET A 214 5.21 -15.31 12.02
C MET A 214 5.22 -16.24 10.79
N TYR A 215 4.37 -15.98 9.78
CA TYR A 215 4.21 -16.85 8.61
C TYR A 215 5.40 -16.81 7.64
N ARG A 216 6.03 -15.64 7.48
CA ARG A 216 7.22 -15.47 6.64
C ARG A 216 8.44 -15.27 7.55
N LYS A 217 9.22 -16.33 7.75
CA LYS A 217 10.58 -16.19 8.29
C LYS A 217 11.41 -15.40 7.27
N PRO A 218 12.24 -14.44 7.71
CA PRO A 218 13.10 -13.73 6.77
C PRO A 218 13.88 -14.76 5.97
N SER A 219 13.92 -14.56 4.65
CA SER A 219 14.67 -15.44 3.77
C SER A 219 16.11 -15.39 4.28
N SER A 220 16.59 -16.48 4.88
CA SER A 220 17.99 -16.63 5.26
C SER A 220 18.80 -16.67 3.97
N VAL A 221 19.04 -15.53 3.34
CA VAL A 221 19.97 -15.43 2.22
C VAL A 221 21.35 -15.59 2.84
N HIS A 222 21.87 -16.82 2.77
CA HIS A 222 23.28 -17.14 2.97
C HIS A 222 24.10 -16.52 1.84
#